data_AF-A0A377TSC3-F1
#
_entry.id   AF-A0A377TSC3-F1
#
_cell.length_a   1.000
_cell.length_b   1.000
_cell.length_c   1.000
_cell.angle_alpha   90.00
_cell.angle_beta   90.00
_cell.angle_gamma   90.00
#
_symmetry.space_group_name_H-M   'P 1'
#
loop_
_entity.id
_entity.type
_entity.pdbx_description
1 polymer ?
#
loop_
_entity_poly.entity_id
_entity_poly.type
_entity_poly.pdbx_seq_one_letter_code
_entity_poly.pdbx_strand_id
1 'polypeptide(L)'
;MVMFGCVVAAGIRIITQTPLSRRDVLIVGLAFGAGLGVESVPAFLSHFPPMVGDLFGSAATSGGLVAIALTLFCRRSRRRRNR
;
A
#
# COMPACT_ATOMS: atom_id res chain seq x y z
N MET A 1 -11.25 18.86 -8.52
CA MET A 1 -11.80 17.77 -7.70
C MET A 1 -12.49 16.66 -8.52
N VAL A 2 -13.26 16.97 -9.58
CA VAL A 2 -13.86 15.94 -10.46
C VAL A 2 -12.83 14.96 -11.04
N MET A 3 -11.72 15.47 -11.57
CA MET A 3 -10.67 14.63 -12.17
C MET A 3 -10.01 13.70 -11.13
N PHE A 4 -9.81 14.17 -9.89
CA PHE A 4 -9.28 13.35 -8.81
C PHE A 4 -10.27 12.24 -8.41
N GLY A 5 -11.57 12.56 -8.36
CA GLY A 5 -12.63 11.57 -8.14
C GLY A 5 -12.66 10.47 -9.20
N CYS A 6 -12.50 10.81 -10.48
CA CYS A 6 -12.40 9.83 -11.56
C CYS A 6 -11.15 8.94 -11.44
N VAL A 7 -10.01 9.49 -11.03
CA VAL A 7 -8.76 8.71 -10.86
C VAL A 7 -8.92 7.69 -9.72
N VAL A 8 -9.52 8.10 -8.60
CA VAL A 8 -9.78 7.21 -7.46
C VAL A 8 -10.78 6.12 -7.84
N ALA A 9 -11.87 6.48 -8.53
CA ALA A 9 -12.86 5.53 -9.01
C ALA A 9 -12.26 4.51 -10.01
N ALA A 10 -11.39 4.95 -10.92
CA ALA A 10 -10.67 4.07 -11.83
C ALA A 10 -9.75 3.10 -11.06
N GLY A 11 -9.04 3.57 -10.04
CA GLY A 11 -8.20 2.73 -9.17
C GLY A 11 -8.99 1.62 -8.48
N ILE A 12 -10.12 1.94 -7.85
CA ILE A 12 -10.99 0.95 -7.20
C ILE A 12 -11.53 -0.05 -8.23
N ARG A 13 -11.95 0.41 -9.41
CA ARG A 13 -12.44 -0.45 -10.49
C ARG A 13 -11.39 -1.44 -10.97
N ILE A 14 -10.12 -1.05 -11.07
CA ILE A 14 -9.03 -1.96 -11.45
C ILE A 14 -8.86 -3.07 -10.40
N ILE A 15 -8.94 -2.73 -9.11
CA ILE A 15 -8.77 -3.68 -8.01
C ILE A 15 -9.92 -4.69 -7.95
N THR A 16 -11.15 -4.27 -8.27
CA THR A 16 -12.35 -5.13 -8.26
C THR A 16 -12.57 -5.93 -9.53
N GLN A 17 -11.78 -5.70 -10.59
CA GLN A 17 -11.84 -6.49 -11.84
C GLN A 17 -11.38 -7.94 -11.65
N THR A 18 -10.57 -8.23 -10.64
CA THR A 18 -10.14 -9.60 -10.29
C THR A 18 -10.87 -10.11 -9.04
N PRO A 19 -11.15 -11.43 -8.91
CA PRO A 19 -11.78 -11.97 -7.72
C PRO A 19 -10.87 -11.78 -6.50
N LEU A 20 -11.21 -10.82 -5.64
CA LEU A 20 -10.49 -10.53 -4.41
C LEU A 20 -10.83 -11.59 -3.36
N SER A 21 -9.83 -12.33 -2.89
CA SER A 21 -10.01 -13.20 -1.73
C SER A 21 -10.00 -12.39 -0.44
N ARG A 22 -10.49 -12.98 0.66
CA ARG A 22 -10.41 -12.36 2.01
C ARG A 22 -8.99 -11.89 2.35
N ARG A 23 -7.97 -12.59 1.86
CA ARG A 23 -6.55 -12.23 2.06
C ARG A 23 -6.13 -11.00 1.25
N ASP A 24 -6.59 -10.87 0.01
CA ASP A 24 -6.26 -9.72 -0.83
C ASP A 24 -6.87 -8.44 -0.26
N VAL A 25 -8.10 -8.52 0.25
CA VAL A 25 -8.76 -7.41 0.96
C VAL A 25 -7.99 -7.02 2.23
N LEU A 26 -7.46 -7.99 2.99
CA LEU A 26 -6.62 -7.71 4.17
C LEU A 26 -5.31 -7.00 3.78
N ILE A 27 -4.67 -7.41 2.69
CA ILE A 27 -3.43 -6.77 2.21
C ILE A 27 -3.72 -5.34 1.75
N VAL A 28 -4.80 -5.13 0.99
CA VAL A 28 -5.23 -3.80 0.55
C VAL A 28 -5.53 -2.91 1.76
N GLY A 29 -6.27 -3.41 2.75
CA GLY A 29 -6.58 -2.67 3.97
C GLY A 29 -5.34 -2.30 4.80
N LEU A 30 -4.40 -3.23 4.98
CA LEU A 30 -3.13 -2.99 5.69
C LEU A 30 -2.25 -1.99 4.94
N ALA A 31 -2.17 -2.07 3.62
CA ALA A 31 -1.44 -1.12 2.80
C ALA A 31 -2.03 0.29 2.86
N PHE A 32 -3.36 0.40 2.81
CA PHE A 32 -4.07 1.67 2.93
C PHE A 32 -3.88 2.29 4.33
N GLY A 33 -4.04 1.47 5.38
CA GLY A 33 -3.80 1.89 6.76
C GLY A 33 -2.36 2.30 7.02
N ALA A 34 -1.38 1.61 6.44
CA ALA A 34 0.03 1.98 6.56
C ALA A 34 0.38 3.25 5.76
N GLY A 35 -0.20 3.45 4.57
CA GLY A 35 -0.02 4.66 3.78
C GLY A 35 -0.58 5.91 4.48
N LEU A 36 -1.79 5.80 5.03
CA LEU A 36 -2.39 6.87 5.85
C LEU A 36 -1.67 7.05 7.19
N GLY A 37 -1.19 5.96 7.80
CA GLY A 37 -0.46 5.99 9.07
C GLY A 37 0.92 6.64 8.98
N VAL A 38 1.62 6.46 7.85
CA VAL A 38 2.89 7.16 7.58
C VAL A 38 2.67 8.65 7.42
N GLU A 39 1.60 9.07 6.74
CA GLU A 39 1.27 10.49 6.63
C GLU A 39 0.94 11.11 8.00
N SER A 40 0.34 10.32 8.90
CA SER A 40 -0.05 10.74 10.25
C SER A 40 1.15 10.96 11.19
N VAL A 41 2.30 10.35 10.92
CA VAL A 41 3.50 10.43 11.78
C VAL A 41 4.74 10.81 10.93
N PRO A 42 4.82 12.06 10.45
CA PRO A 42 6.00 12.53 9.70
C PRO A 42 7.25 12.62 10.60
N ALA A 43 7.07 12.68 11.92
CA ALA A 43 8.15 12.78 12.90
C ALA A 43 9.11 11.56 12.92
N PHE A 44 8.69 10.39 12.42
CA PHE A 44 9.56 9.21 12.28
C PHE A 44 10.50 9.28 11.06
N LEU A 45 10.14 10.07 10.04
CA LEU A 45 10.98 10.24 8.84
C LEU A 45 12.11 11.27 9.06
N SER A 46 11.97 12.16 10.04
CA SER A 46 12.96 13.19 10.40
C SER A 46 14.32 12.61 10.85
N HIS A 47 14.37 11.32 11.17
CA HIS A 47 15.58 10.61 11.58
C HIS A 47 16.31 9.91 10.41
N PHE A 48 15.70 9.90 9.21
CA PHE A 48 16.24 9.29 7.99
C PHE A 48 16.73 10.37 7.01
N PRO A 49 17.73 10.06 6.16
CA PRO A 49 18.28 10.99 5.17
C PRO A 49 17.21 11.56 4.23
N PRO A 50 17.39 12.80 3.73
CA PRO A 50 16.36 13.57 3.02
C PRO A 50 15.76 12.84 1.81
N MET A 51 16.55 11.99 1.15
CA MET A 51 16.10 11.19 0.00
C MET A 51 15.02 10.16 0.35
N VAL A 52 15.07 9.58 1.56
CA VAL A 52 14.08 8.59 2.02
C VAL A 52 12.88 9.32 2.62
N GLY A 53 13.09 10.47 3.28
CA GLY A 53 12.04 11.33 3.79
C GLY A 53 11.11 11.87 2.70
N ASP A 54 11.67 12.27 1.55
CA ASP A 54 10.88 12.77 0.41
C ASP A 54 10.07 11.64 -0.27
N LEU A 55 10.66 10.45 -0.37
CA LEU A 55 10.00 9.26 -0.96
C LEU A 55 8.93 8.66 -0.04
N PHE A 56 9.18 8.59 1.28
CA PHE A 56 8.21 8.09 2.27
C PHE A 56 7.23 9.16 2.72
N GLY A 57 7.51 10.44 2.50
CA GLY A 57 6.61 11.56 2.80
C GLY A 57 5.34 11.56 1.93
N SER A 58 5.33 10.78 0.85
CA SER A 58 4.13 10.56 0.04
C SER A 58 3.38 9.31 0.48
N ALA A 59 2.13 9.50 0.94
CA ALA A 59 1.22 8.44 1.37
C ALA A 59 1.00 7.36 0.29
N ALA A 60 1.04 7.76 -0.99
CA ALA A 60 0.88 6.83 -2.11
C ALA A 60 2.10 5.90 -2.26
N THR A 61 3.31 6.46 -2.14
CA THR A 61 4.55 5.69 -2.27
C THR A 61 4.72 4.76 -1.08
N SER A 62 4.52 5.24 0.15
CA SER A 62 4.64 4.43 1.37
C SER A 62 3.59 3.32 1.42
N GLY A 63 2.33 3.63 1.13
CA GLY A 63 1.25 2.63 1.03
C GLY A 63 1.50 1.59 -0.06
N GLY A 64 1.98 2.00 -1.23
CA GLY A 64 2.35 1.11 -2.33
C GLY A 64 3.54 0.20 -1.99
N LEU A 65 4.57 0.74 -1.35
CA LEU A 65 5.76 -0.02 -0.92
C LEU A 65 5.37 -1.06 0.13
N VAL A 66 4.52 -0.68 1.09
CA VAL A 66 3.97 -1.61 2.08
C VAL A 66 3.10 -2.67 1.40
N ALA A 67 2.25 -2.31 0.43
CA ALA A 67 1.45 -3.25 -0.34
C ALA A 67 2.31 -4.29 -1.06
N ILE A 68 3.40 -3.84 -1.71
CA ILE A 68 4.34 -4.69 -2.43
C ILE A 68 5.06 -5.63 -1.44
N ALA A 69 5.55 -5.08 -0.33
CA ALA A 69 6.23 -5.85 0.71
C ALA A 69 5.30 -6.93 1.33
N LEU A 70 4.06 -6.57 1.68
CA LEU A 70 3.07 -7.50 2.21
C LEU A 70 2.68 -8.56 1.18
N THR A 71 2.45 -8.14 -0.07
CA THR A 71 2.13 -9.05 -1.17
C THR A 71 3.25 -10.07 -1.37
N LEU A 72 4.51 -9.62 -1.36
CA LEU A 72 5.69 -10.50 -1.47
C LEU A 72 5.77 -11.46 -0.28
N PHE A 73 5.64 -10.96 0.95
CA PHE A 73 5.71 -11.79 2.17
C PHE A 73 4.58 -12.83 2.24
N CYS A 74 3.34 -12.41 2.00
CA CYS A 74 2.17 -13.28 1.98
C CYS A 74 2.24 -14.31 0.83
N ARG A 75 2.65 -13.89 -0.37
CA ARG A 75 2.85 -14.79 -1.52
C ARG A 75 4.00 -15.77 -1.28
N ARG A 76 5.07 -15.36 -0.61
CA ARG A 76 6.18 -16.24 -0.18
C ARG A 76 5.70 -17.32 0.78
N SER A 77 4.81 -16.99 1.72
CA SER A 77 4.20 -17.95 2.65
C SER A 77 3.38 -19.02 1.92
N ARG A 78 2.66 -18.66 0.85
CA ARG A 78 1.93 -19.62 0.01
C ARG A 78 2.88 -20.57 -0.75
N ARG A 79 4.09 -20.11 -1.09
CA ARG A 79 5.12 -20.94 -1.75
C ARG A 79 5.80 -21.95 -0.81
N ARG A 80 5.71 -21.77 0.52
CA ARG A 80 6.27 -22.71 1.51
C ARG A 80 5.27 -23.73 2.08
N ARG A 81 3.97 -23.60 1.80
CA ARG A 81 2.94 -24.56 2.26
C ARG A 81 2.53 -25.58 1.20
N ASN A 82 3.18 -25.56 0.04
CA ASN A 82 2.98 -26.54 -1.04
C ASN A 82 4.28 -27.29 -1.37
N ARG A 83 5.17 -27.39 -0.38
CA ARG A 83 6.22 -28.42 -0.31
C ARG A 83 6.06 -29.14 1.01
#